data_AF-A0A8J8TFU1-F1
#
_entry.id   AF-A0A8J8TFU1-F1
#
_cell.length_a   1.000
_cell.length_b   1.000
_cell.length_c   1.000
_cell.angle_alpha   90.00
_cell.angle_beta   90.00
_cell.angle_gamma   90.00
#
_symmetry.space_group_name_H-M   'P 1'
#
loop_
_entity.id
_entity.type
_entity.pdbx_description
1 polymer ?
#
loop_
_entity_poly.entity_id
_entity_poly.type
_entity_poly.pdbx_seq_one_letter_code
_entity_poly.pdbx_strand_id
1 'polypeptide(L)' 'MGVDLADLVKDVKRKLVLYEVKGKKVSIDGYNALYQFLAAIRQPDGTPLMDSLGRVTSHLSGLFYRTINILEEGIIPIYV' A
#
# COMPACT_ATOMS: atom_id res chain seq x y z
N MET A 1 -10.06 0.33 -4.18
CA MET A 1 -11.40 -0.20 -4.53
C MET A 1 -11.37 -0.71 -5.96
N GLY A 2 -12.14 -1.73 -6.30
CA GLY A 2 -12.12 -2.38 -7.61
C GLY A 2 -13.05 -3.60 -7.66
N VAL A 3 -12.88 -4.47 -8.67
CA VAL A 3 -13.60 -5.74 -8.77
C VAL A 3 -12.88 -6.79 -7.93
N ASP A 4 -13.59 -7.43 -7.00
CA ASP A 4 -13.04 -8.50 -6.19
C ASP A 4 -13.20 -9.85 -6.90
N LEU A 5 -12.06 -10.46 -7.26
CA LEU A 5 -11.99 -11.77 -7.93
C LEU A 5 -11.28 -12.82 -7.07
N ALA A 6 -11.03 -12.52 -5.78
CA ALA A 6 -10.15 -13.33 -4.93
C ALA A 6 -10.54 -14.81 -4.87
N ASP A 7 -11.84 -15.11 -4.79
CA ASP A 7 -12.36 -16.48 -4.70
C ASP A 7 -12.26 -17.24 -6.03
N LEU A 8 -12.38 -16.54 -7.16
CA LEU A 8 -12.33 -17.15 -8.49
C LEU A 8 -10.92 -17.58 -8.88
N VAL A 9 -9.89 -16.89 -8.38
CA VAL A 9 -8.48 -17.16 -8.70
C VAL A 9 -7.74 -17.94 -7.62
N LYS A 10 -8.46 -18.43 -6.60
CA LYS A 10 -7.86 -19.05 -5.41
C LYS A 10 -6.94 -20.24 -5.73
N ASP A 11 -7.26 -21.00 -6.78
CA ASP A 11 -6.56 -22.24 -7.16
C ASP A 11 -5.37 -21.98 -8.09
N VAL A 12 -5.29 -20.80 -8.70
CA VAL A 12 -4.21 -20.41 -9.63
C VAL A 12 -3.25 -19.37 -9.06
N LYS A 13 -3.55 -18.79 -7.89
CA LYS A 13 -2.68 -17.78 -7.26
C LYS A 13 -1.38 -18.41 -6.77
N ARG A 14 -0.26 -17.78 -7.09
CA ARG A 14 1.06 -18.13 -6.53
C ARG A 14 1.40 -17.16 -5.40
N LYS A 15 1.77 -17.68 -4.23
CA LYS A 15 2.38 -16.88 -3.17
C LYS A 15 3.82 -16.57 -3.55
N LEU A 16 4.19 -15.30 -3.44
CA LEU A 16 5.55 -14.81 -3.62
C LEU A 16 6.07 -14.30 -2.29
N VAL A 17 7.37 -14.40 -2.10
CA VAL A 17 8.10 -13.71 -1.03
C VAL A 17 8.83 -12.50 -1.62
N LEU A 18 8.97 -11.42 -0.83
CA LEU A 18 9.43 -10.11 -1.30
C LEU A 18 10.78 -10.15 -2.01
N TYR A 19 11.72 -10.98 -1.56
CA TYR A 19 13.04 -11.08 -2.20
C TYR A 19 12.98 -11.57 -3.66
N GLU A 20 11.92 -12.32 -4.06
CA GLU A 20 11.76 -12.81 -5.44
C GLU A 20 11.54 -11.66 -6.45
N VAL A 21 11.09 -10.51 -5.97
CA VAL A 21 10.86 -9.31 -6.80
C VAL A 21 11.93 -8.23 -6.60
N LYS A 22 13.02 -8.54 -5.90
CA LYS A 22 14.16 -7.64 -5.73
C LYS A 22 14.74 -7.22 -7.09
N GLY A 23 15.05 -5.94 -7.23
CA GLY A 23 15.57 -5.32 -8.45
C GLY A 23 14.52 -5.10 -9.54
N LYS A 24 13.25 -5.46 -9.31
CA LYS A 24 12.18 -5.26 -10.30
C LYS A 24 11.54 -3.88 -10.15
N LYS A 25 11.08 -3.35 -11.28
CA LYS A 25 10.20 -2.19 -11.34
C LYS A 25 8.76 -2.66 -11.18
N VAL A 26 8.03 -2.08 -10.24
CA VAL A 26 6.64 -2.48 -9.93
C VAL A 26 5.75 -1.26 -10.06
N SER A 27 4.75 -1.35 -10.93
CA SER A 27 3.70 -0.33 -11.04
C SER A 27 2.70 -0.53 -9.91
N ILE A 28 2.41 0.54 -9.16
CA ILE A 28 1.46 0.55 -8.06
C ILE A 28 0.33 1.51 -8.43
N ASP A 29 -0.91 1.02 -8.39
CA ASP A 29 -2.09 1.87 -8.53
C ASP A 29 -2.15 2.86 -7.36
N GLY A 30 -1.97 4.14 -7.65
CA GLY A 30 -1.89 5.21 -6.67
C GLY A 30 -3.19 5.37 -5.90
N TYR A 31 -4.34 5.36 -6.58
CA TYR A 31 -5.63 5.53 -5.92
C TYR A 31 -5.91 4.36 -5.00
N ASN A 32 -5.69 3.13 -5.45
CA ASN A 32 -5.88 1.94 -4.63
C ASN A 32 -4.98 1.97 -3.39
N ALA A 33 -3.69 2.31 -3.55
CA ALA A 33 -2.75 2.42 -2.44
C ALA A 33 -3.17 3.51 -1.43
N LEU A 34 -3.55 4.70 -1.88
CA LEU A 34 -3.99 5.79 -0.99
C LEU A 34 -5.24 5.39 -0.20
N TYR A 35 -6.21 4.73 -0.84
CA TYR A 35 -7.39 4.20 -0.13
C TYR A 35 -7.02 3.15 0.92
N GLN A 36 -6.07 2.25 0.61
CA GLN A 36 -5.58 1.28 1.58
C GLN A 36 -4.93 1.97 2.79
N PHE A 37 -4.14 3.03 2.56
CA PHE A 37 -3.52 3.78 3.65
C PHE A 37 -4.54 4.51 4.53
N LEU A 38 -5.57 5.12 3.93
CA LEU A 38 -6.67 5.74 4.67
C LEU A 38 -7.45 4.74 5.54
N ALA A 39 -7.59 3.50 5.06
CA ALA A 39 -8.29 2.44 5.79
C ALA A 39 -7.43 1.84 6.91
N ALA A 40 -6.16 1.52 6.62
CA ALA A 40 -5.31 0.75 7.50
C ALA A 40 -4.52 1.59 8.53
N ILE A 41 -4.16 2.84 8.19
CA ILE A 41 -3.30 3.67 9.05
C ILE A 41 -4.18 4.59 9.88
N ARG A 42 -4.39 4.17 11.13
CA ARG A 42 -5.28 4.83 12.09
C ARG A 42 -4.63 4.88 13.46
N GLN A 43 -5.15 5.78 14.30
CA GLN A 43 -4.85 5.80 15.73
C GLN A 43 -5.45 4.54 16.42
N PRO A 44 -5.03 4.22 17.66
CA PRO A 44 -5.53 3.06 18.38
C PRO A 44 -7.06 3.03 18.57
N ASP A 45 -7.70 4.20 18.60
CA ASP A 45 -9.16 4.36 18.68
C ASP A 45 -9.87 4.28 17.32
N GLY A 46 -9.11 4.08 16.24
CA GLY A 46 -9.60 4.02 14.88
C GLY A 46 -9.74 5.37 14.19
N THR A 47 -9.43 6.50 14.82
CA THR A 47 -9.45 7.80 14.12
C THR A 47 -8.32 7.88 13.08
N PRO A 48 -8.51 8.55 11.92
CA PRO A 48 -7.41 8.77 10.99
C PRO A 48 -6.29 9.61 11.62
N LEU A 49 -5.07 9.47 11.11
CA LEU A 49 -4.02 10.43 11.44
C LEU A 49 -4.41 11.80 10.89
N MET A 50 -4.18 12.84 11.69
CA MET A 50 -4.50 14.22 11.35
C MET A 50 -3.34 15.14 11.74
N ASP A 51 -3.23 16.28 11.05
CA ASP A 51 -2.33 17.36 11.45
C ASP A 51 -2.98 18.33 12.46
N SER A 52 -2.26 19.39 12.84
CA SER A 52 -2.75 20.39 13.79
C SER A 52 -3.96 21.20 13.32
N LEU A 53 -4.31 21.12 12.03
CA LEU A 53 -5.50 21.76 11.45
C LEU A 53 -6.65 20.76 11.25
N GLY A 54 -6.50 19.52 11.71
CA GLY A 54 -7.51 18.47 11.57
C GLY A 54 -7.58 17.87 10.15
N ARG A 55 -6.59 18.11 9.29
CA ARG A 55 -6.57 17.53 7.94
C ARG A 55 -6.03 16.11 8.01
N VAL A 56 -6.66 15.16 7.32
CA VAL A 56 -6.26 13.74 7.33
C VAL A 56 -4.90 13.56 6.65
N THR A 57 -3.98 12.85 7.29
CA THR A 57 -2.60 12.62 6.83
C THR A 57 -2.22 11.14 6.73
N SER A 58 -3.12 10.21 7.06
CA SER A 58 -2.87 8.75 6.98
C SER A 58 -2.31 8.31 5.64
N HIS A 59 -2.83 8.88 4.55
CA HIS A 59 -2.39 8.57 3.19
C HIS A 59 -0.95 9.00 2.91
N LEU A 60 -0.51 10.16 3.44
CA LEU A 60 0.88 10.64 3.31
C LEU A 60 1.84 9.79 4.12
N SER A 61 1.48 9.48 5.37
CA SER A 61 2.26 8.59 6.23
C SER A 61 2.43 7.22 5.57
N GLY A 62 1.33 6.65 5.05
CA GLY A 62 1.37 5.38 4.33
C GLY A 62 2.22 5.42 3.08
N LEU A 63 2.05 6.44 2.25
CA LEU A 63 2.85 6.59 1.03
C LEU A 63 4.35 6.69 1.37
N PHE A 64 4.71 7.49 2.37
CA PHE A 64 6.11 7.68 2.77
C PHE A 64 6.74 6.39 3.30
N TYR A 65 6.22 5.83 4.39
CA TYR A 65 6.82 4.66 5.02
C TYR A 65 6.71 3.40 4.17
N ARG A 66 5.59 3.19 3.45
CA ARG A 66 5.46 2.02 2.57
C ARG A 66 6.43 2.09 1.41
N THR A 67 6.63 3.26 0.81
CA THR A 67 7.59 3.42 -0.29
C THR A 67 9.02 3.15 0.19
N ILE A 68 9.40 3.65 1.37
CA ILE A 68 10.71 3.36 1.96
C ILE A 68 10.90 1.86 2.15
N ASN A 69 9.95 1.17 2.78
CA ASN A 69 10.06 -0.27 3.01
C ASN A 69 10.18 -1.06 1.69
N ILE A 70 9.46 -0.65 0.64
CA ILE A 70 9.56 -1.27 -0.69
C ILE A 70 10.95 -1.05 -1.30
N LEU A 71 11.50 0.17 -1.16
CA LEU A 71 12.86 0.49 -1.63
C LEU A 71 13.93 -0.26 -0.85
N GLU A 72 13.78 -0.45 0.46
CA GLU A 72 14.70 -1.22 1.32
C GLU A 72 14.76 -2.70 0.91
N GLU A 73 13.64 -3.26 0.46
CA GLU A 73 13.58 -4.60 -0.15
C GLU A 73 14.21 -4.67 -1.56
N GLY A 74 14.71 -3.52 -2.07
CA GLY A 74 15.37 -3.40 -3.36
C GLY A 74 14.40 -3.39 -4.54
N ILE A 75 13.12 -3.08 -4.32
CA ILE A 75 12.10 -2.97 -5.36
C ILE A 75 12.03 -1.50 -5.80
N ILE A 76 11.77 -1.25 -7.08
CA ILE A 76 11.64 0.12 -7.64
C ILE A 76 10.14 0.41 -7.85
N PRO A 77 9.45 1.10 -6.92
CA PRO A 77 8.04 1.42 -7.07
C PRO A 77 7.83 2.56 -8.07
N ILE A 78 6.79 2.42 -8.90
CA ILE A 78 6.32 3.44 -9.83
C ILE A 78 4.82 3.61 -9.59
N TYR A 79 4.40 4.74 -9.04
CA TYR A 79 2.99 5.01 -8.82
C TYR A 79 2.34 5.54 -10.10
N VAL A 80 1.14 5.04 -10.41
CA VAL A 80 0.32 5.44 -11.57
C VAL A 80 -1.09 5.75 -11.12
#